data_AF-A0A256BP91-F1
#
_entry.id   AF-A0A256BP91-F1
#
_cell.length_a   1.000
_cell.length_b   1.000
_cell.length_c   1.000
_cell.angle_alpha   90.00
_cell.angle_beta   90.00
_cell.angle_gamma   90.00
#
_symmetry.space_group_name_H-M   'P 1'
#
loop_
_entity.id
_entity.type
_entity.pdbx_description
1 polymer ?
#
loop_
_entity_poly.entity_id
_entity_poly.type
_entity_poly.pdbx_seq_one_letter_code
_entity_poly.pdbx_strand_id
1 'polypeptide(L)'
;MYKQIFRSLFIPILATILLSSCAFWNGLLKGKEIAESAVVEFHNRLNAQQCSEIYEQADNRFKQQHEKNAALKACKTIHERLGKVKSSNLLGFNIESTPTETLATLTYNTEFTHVTISEEFVLVIEGDKARIVGYNLMQ
;
A
#
# COMPACT_ATOMS: atom_id res chain seq x y z
N MET A 1 38.36 -61.34 20.17
CA MET A 1 37.91 -60.60 18.97
C MET A 1 36.38 -60.55 18.94
N TYR A 2 35.74 -59.57 19.58
CA TYR A 2 34.47 -58.97 19.12
C TYR A 2 34.25 -57.61 19.80
N LYS A 3 33.62 -56.71 19.05
CA LYS A 3 33.72 -55.24 19.05
C LYS A 3 33.19 -54.52 20.31
N GLN A 4 33.81 -53.37 20.57
CA GLN A 4 33.31 -52.30 21.44
C GLN A 4 31.93 -51.81 20.98
N ILE A 5 30.97 -51.75 21.90
CA ILE A 5 29.66 -51.12 21.70
C ILE A 5 29.74 -49.71 22.30
N PHE A 6 30.18 -48.76 21.48
CA PHE A 6 30.14 -47.33 21.78
C PHE A 6 28.66 -46.91 21.78
N ARG A 7 28.03 -46.87 22.96
CA ARG A 7 26.64 -46.42 23.13
C ARG A 7 26.54 -44.97 22.69
N SER A 8 25.89 -44.78 21.54
CA SER A 8 25.43 -43.50 20.99
C SER A 8 24.86 -42.60 22.07
N LEU A 9 25.50 -41.45 22.30
CA LEU A 9 24.91 -40.30 22.97
C LEU A 9 24.40 -39.36 21.88
N PHE A 10 23.13 -39.53 21.48
CA PHE A 10 22.42 -38.58 20.63
C PHE A 10 22.13 -37.32 21.46
N ILE A 11 22.73 -36.19 21.12
CA ILE A 11 22.40 -34.87 21.68
C ILE A 11 21.56 -34.13 20.62
N PRO A 12 20.23 -33.97 20.78
CA PRO A 12 19.45 -33.10 19.93
C PRO A 12 19.61 -31.65 20.43
N ILE A 13 20.42 -30.85 19.75
CA ILE A 13 20.57 -29.42 20.03
C ILE A 13 19.50 -28.64 19.25
N LEU A 14 18.51 -28.17 20.01
CA LEU A 14 17.86 -26.85 19.93
C LEU A 14 17.18 -26.43 18.60
N ALA A 15 15.93 -26.85 18.44
CA ALA A 15 14.98 -26.30 17.46
C ALA A 15 13.91 -25.45 18.18
N THR A 16 14.22 -24.20 18.54
CA THR A 16 13.25 -23.27 19.14
C THR A 16 13.44 -21.84 18.66
N ILE A 17 13.20 -21.56 17.37
CA ILE A 17 12.99 -20.19 16.85
C ILE A 17 12.03 -20.24 15.65
N LEU A 18 10.72 -20.44 15.81
CA LEU A 18 9.79 -20.41 14.66
C LEU A 18 8.35 -19.89 14.94
N LEU A 19 8.06 -19.20 16.05
CA LEU A 19 6.67 -18.81 16.38
C LEU A 19 6.37 -17.29 16.39
N SER A 20 7.34 -16.40 16.23
CA SER A 20 7.06 -14.95 16.22
C SER A 20 6.85 -14.34 14.82
N SER A 21 7.05 -15.11 13.74
CA SER A 21 6.96 -14.59 12.36
C SER A 21 5.52 -14.40 11.87
N CYS A 22 4.54 -15.13 12.41
CA CYS A 22 3.15 -15.05 11.94
C CYS A 22 2.46 -13.73 12.32
N ALA A 23 2.73 -13.18 13.51
CA ALA A 23 2.09 -11.94 13.95
C ALA A 23 2.52 -10.72 13.13
N PHE A 24 3.81 -10.66 12.77
CA PHE A 24 4.35 -9.62 11.90
C PHE A 24 3.81 -9.74 10.46
N TRP A 25 3.76 -10.97 9.94
CA TRP A 25 3.24 -11.23 8.60
C TRP A 25 1.75 -10.85 8.46
N ASN A 26 0.93 -11.15 9.46
CA ASN A 26 -0.48 -10.77 9.47
C ASN A 26 -0.69 -9.25 9.51
N GLY A 27 0.15 -8.50 10.23
CA GLY A 27 0.07 -7.04 10.29
C GLY A 27 0.42 -6.39 8.95
N LEU A 28 1.47 -6.87 8.28
CA LEU A 28 1.89 -6.37 6.97
C LEU A 28 0.83 -6.64 5.89
N LEU A 29 0.27 -7.86 5.85
CA LEU A 29 -0.80 -8.19 4.91
C LEU A 29 -2.06 -7.38 5.16
N LYS A 30 -2.48 -7.22 6.43
CA LYS A 30 -3.65 -6.40 6.77
C LYS A 30 -3.44 -4.93 6.36
N GLY A 31 -2.26 -4.37 6.63
CA GLY A 31 -1.93 -3.01 6.21
C GLY A 31 -1.98 -2.83 4.70
N LYS A 32 -1.43 -3.79 3.95
CA LYS A 32 -1.53 -3.83 2.49
C LYS A 32 -2.99 -3.83 2.02
N GLU A 33 -3.83 -4.73 2.54
CA GLU A 33 -5.24 -4.83 2.14
C GLU A 33 -6.01 -3.52 2.37
N ILE A 34 -5.79 -2.87 3.52
CA ILE A 34 -6.41 -1.58 3.83
C ILE A 34 -5.95 -0.50 2.83
N ALA A 35 -4.66 -0.46 2.52
CA ALA A 35 -4.10 0.49 1.57
C ALA A 35 -4.62 0.27 0.14
N GLU A 36 -4.66 -0.98 -0.33
CA GLU A 36 -5.22 -1.32 -1.65
C GLU A 36 -6.70 -0.95 -1.76
N SER A 37 -7.50 -1.16 -0.70
CA SER A 37 -8.90 -0.76 -0.68
C SER A 37 -9.06 0.76 -0.86
N ALA A 38 -8.18 1.56 -0.25
CA ALA A 38 -8.21 3.01 -0.41
C ALA A 38 -7.82 3.46 -1.82
N VAL A 39 -6.89 2.76 -2.48
CA VAL A 39 -6.54 3.01 -3.89
C VAL A 39 -7.71 2.67 -4.81
N VAL A 40 -8.39 1.55 -4.58
CA VAL A 40 -9.61 1.19 -5.32
C VAL A 40 -10.69 2.26 -5.16
N GLU A 41 -10.90 2.75 -3.93
CA GLU A 41 -11.85 3.84 -3.67
C GLU A 41 -11.44 5.13 -4.40
N PHE A 42 -10.15 5.48 -4.40
CA PHE A 42 -9.63 6.63 -5.14
C PHE A 42 -9.92 6.50 -6.65
N HIS A 43 -9.60 5.35 -7.27
CA HIS A 43 -9.85 5.13 -8.70
C HIS A 43 -11.35 5.18 -9.02
N ASN A 44 -12.20 4.64 -8.17
CA ASN A 44 -13.65 4.73 -8.33
C ASN A 44 -14.14 6.17 -8.30
N ARG A 45 -13.66 6.98 -7.35
CA ARG A 45 -14.00 8.41 -7.24
C ARG A 45 -13.44 9.22 -8.42
N LEU A 46 -12.23 8.91 -8.87
CA LEU A 46 -11.61 9.54 -10.04
C LEU A 46 -12.42 9.25 -11.31
N ASN A 47 -12.86 8.01 -11.48
CA ASN A 47 -13.74 7.59 -12.58
C ASN A 47 -15.12 8.25 -12.52
N ALA A 48 -15.64 8.47 -11.31
CA ALA A 48 -16.89 9.18 -11.05
C ALA A 48 -16.74 10.71 -11.07
N GLN A 49 -15.55 11.25 -11.33
CA GLN A 49 -15.23 12.68 -11.30
C GLN A 49 -15.53 13.36 -9.95
N GLN A 50 -15.53 12.59 -8.87
CA GLN A 50 -15.76 13.01 -7.48
C GLN A 50 -14.47 13.59 -6.86
N CYS A 51 -13.92 14.61 -7.51
CA CYS A 51 -12.63 15.19 -7.12
C CYS A 51 -12.69 15.89 -5.76
N SER A 52 -13.85 16.45 -5.37
CA SER A 52 -13.98 17.09 -4.06
C SER A 52 -13.91 16.07 -2.94
N GLU A 53 -14.51 14.91 -3.13
CA GLU A 53 -14.54 13.83 -2.17
C GLU A 53 -13.15 13.22 -1.98
N ILE A 54 -12.37 13.06 -3.06
CA ILE A 54 -10.96 12.68 -2.99
C ILE A 54 -10.19 13.65 -2.11
N TYR A 55 -10.34 14.97 -2.33
CA TYR A 55 -9.67 15.97 -1.52
C TYR A 55 -10.12 15.95 -0.06
N GLU A 56 -11.43 15.87 0.19
CA GLU A 56 -11.97 15.88 1.56
C GLU A 56 -11.55 14.66 2.38
N GLN A 57 -11.35 13.50 1.74
CA GLN A 57 -10.92 12.26 2.40
C GLN A 57 -9.41 12.10 2.51
N ALA A 58 -8.65 12.94 1.81
CA ALA A 58 -7.21 12.99 1.93
C ALA A 58 -6.79 13.41 3.35
N ASP A 59 -5.58 12.99 3.74
CA ASP A 59 -4.99 13.37 5.00
C ASP A 59 -4.68 14.87 5.06
N ASN A 60 -4.61 15.43 6.27
CA ASN A 60 -4.32 16.85 6.45
C ASN A 60 -2.97 17.25 5.83
N ARG A 61 -1.98 16.34 5.80
CA ARG A 61 -0.69 16.57 5.14
C ARG A 61 -0.86 16.86 3.64
N PHE A 62 -1.69 16.08 2.95
CA PHE A 62 -2.01 16.31 1.54
C PHE A 62 -2.69 17.67 1.35
N LYS A 63 -3.67 17.99 2.21
CA LYS A 63 -4.41 19.27 2.15
C LYS A 63 -3.54 20.49 2.44
N GLN A 64 -2.52 20.34 3.28
CA GLN A 64 -1.54 21.39 3.57
C GLN A 64 -0.57 21.61 2.41
N GLN A 65 -0.21 20.56 1.69
CA GLN A 65 0.69 20.63 0.53
C GLN A 65 -0.02 21.10 -0.74
N HIS A 66 -1.32 20.83 -0.86
CA HIS A 66 -2.11 21.13 -2.04
C HIS A 66 -3.33 21.97 -1.71
N GLU A 67 -3.37 23.19 -2.23
CA GLU A 67 -4.57 24.02 -2.15
C GLU A 67 -5.75 23.30 -2.83
N LYS A 68 -6.93 23.36 -2.20
CA LYS A 68 -8.15 22.64 -2.65
C LYS A 68 -8.46 22.86 -4.13
N ASN A 69 -8.44 24.12 -4.59
CA ASN A 69 -8.75 24.43 -5.99
C ASN A 69 -7.71 23.87 -6.97
N ALA A 70 -6.43 23.87 -6.59
CA ALA A 70 -5.36 23.30 -7.39
C ALA A 70 -5.49 21.76 -7.48
N ALA A 71 -5.77 21.10 -6.35
CA ALA A 71 -5.99 19.65 -6.30
C ALA A 71 -7.21 19.22 -7.12
N LEU A 72 -8.33 19.94 -7.01
CA LEU A 72 -9.54 19.72 -7.82
C LEU A 72 -9.25 19.86 -9.31
N LYS A 73 -8.51 20.89 -9.69
CA LYS A 73 -8.11 21.12 -11.09
C LYS A 73 -7.19 20.01 -11.60
N ALA A 74 -6.23 19.57 -10.80
CA ALA A 74 -5.33 18.48 -11.15
C ALA A 74 -6.11 17.17 -11.37
N CYS A 75 -7.01 16.80 -10.44
CA CYS A 75 -7.87 15.62 -10.57
C CYS A 75 -8.72 15.65 -11.86
N LYS A 76 -9.35 16.79 -12.18
CA LYS A 76 -10.09 16.95 -13.44
C LYS A 76 -9.18 16.80 -14.65
N THR A 77 -8.00 17.41 -14.61
CA THR A 77 -7.02 17.34 -15.71
C THR A 77 -6.54 15.90 -15.94
N ILE A 78 -6.32 15.13 -14.87
CA ILE A 78 -5.97 13.70 -14.96
C ILE A 78 -7.08 12.95 -15.67
N HIS A 79 -8.33 13.12 -15.24
CA HIS A 79 -9.47 12.45 -15.88
C HIS A 79 -9.65 12.87 -17.34
N GLU A 80 -9.51 14.15 -17.67
CA GLU A 80 -9.64 14.66 -19.04
C GLU A 80 -8.52 14.16 -19.97
N ARG A 81 -7.29 14.04 -19.47
CA ARG A 81 -6.12 13.67 -20.29
C ARG A 81 -5.92 12.16 -20.39
N LEU A 82 -6.05 11.45 -19.27
CA LEU A 82 -5.79 10.01 -19.21
C LEU A 82 -7.08 9.21 -19.45
N GLY A 83 -8.22 9.79 -19.11
CA GLY A 83 -9.53 9.13 -19.18
C GLY A 83 -9.85 8.35 -17.91
N LYS A 84 -10.75 7.36 -18.03
CA LYS A 84 -11.11 6.47 -16.92
C LYS A 84 -10.05 5.39 -16.72
N VAL A 85 -9.81 5.02 -15.46
CA VAL A 85 -9.09 3.81 -15.08
C VAL A 85 -9.86 2.59 -15.57
N LYS A 86 -9.20 1.74 -16.35
CA LYS A 86 -9.72 0.46 -16.85
C LYS A 86 -9.22 -0.72 -16.02
N SER A 87 -7.94 -0.72 -15.72
CA SER A 87 -7.28 -1.74 -14.90
C SER A 87 -6.12 -1.11 -14.12
N SER A 88 -5.79 -1.70 -12.98
CA SER A 88 -4.69 -1.28 -12.13
C SER A 88 -4.00 -2.51 -11.56
N ASN A 89 -2.71 -2.65 -11.79
CA ASN A 89 -1.92 -3.80 -11.36
C ASN A 89 -0.85 -3.34 -10.38
N LEU A 90 -0.88 -3.88 -9.15
CA LEU A 90 0.12 -3.57 -8.14
C LEU A 90 1.49 -4.08 -8.60
N LEU A 91 2.46 -3.17 -8.71
CA LEU A 91 3.86 -3.50 -9.02
C LEU A 91 4.66 -3.79 -7.75
N GLY A 92 4.38 -3.06 -6.69
CA GLY A 92 5.10 -3.19 -5.42
C GLY A 92 4.42 -2.40 -4.31
N PHE A 93 4.74 -2.77 -3.08
CA PHE A 93 4.27 -2.05 -1.91
C PHE A 93 5.33 -2.08 -0.81
N ASN A 94 5.30 -1.08 0.05
CA ASN A 94 6.13 -0.97 1.23
C ASN A 94 5.26 -0.48 2.39
N ILE A 95 5.33 -1.17 3.53
CA ILE A 95 4.61 -0.79 4.75
C ILE A 95 5.66 -0.43 5.81
N GLU A 96 5.65 0.83 6.23
CA GLU A 96 6.52 1.36 7.27
C GLU A 96 5.67 1.61 8.51
N SER A 97 5.88 0.83 9.57
CA SER A 97 5.20 1.02 10.85
C SER A 97 6.16 1.59 11.89
N THR A 98 5.81 2.77 12.39
CA THR A 98 6.46 3.41 13.54
C THR A 98 5.53 3.28 14.76
N PRO A 99 6.02 3.55 15.99
CA PRO A 99 5.15 3.60 17.17
C PRO A 99 4.02 4.62 17.08
N THR A 100 4.14 5.62 16.20
CA THR A 100 3.20 6.74 16.06
C THR A 100 2.27 6.62 14.87
N GLU A 101 2.74 6.06 13.75
CA GLU A 101 1.95 5.93 12.53
C GLU A 101 2.41 4.75 11.67
N THR A 102 1.49 4.25 10.84
CA THR A 102 1.81 3.31 9.77
C THR A 102 1.61 4.00 8.43
N LEU A 103 2.67 4.05 7.62
CA LEU A 103 2.65 4.54 6.25
C LEU A 103 2.72 3.37 5.27
N ALA A 104 1.95 3.47 4.20
CA ALA A 104 1.93 2.52 3.11
C ALA A 104 2.25 3.24 1.80
N THR A 105 3.29 2.80 1.12
CA THR A 105 3.62 3.25 -0.23
C THR A 105 3.29 2.14 -1.21
N LEU A 106 2.37 2.38 -2.13
CA LEU A 106 1.95 1.43 -3.15
C LEU A 106 2.24 1.98 -4.53
N THR A 107 2.85 1.16 -5.38
CA THR A 107 3.14 1.49 -6.78
C THR A 107 2.32 0.61 -7.70
N TYR A 108 1.61 1.23 -8.64
CA TYR A 108 0.76 0.55 -9.60
C TYR A 108 1.19 0.84 -11.03
N ASN A 109 0.93 -0.10 -11.92
CA ASN A 109 0.84 0.16 -13.35
C ASN A 109 -0.64 0.22 -13.72
N THR A 110 -1.11 1.41 -14.10
CA THR A 110 -2.54 1.68 -14.29
C THR A 110 -2.82 1.98 -15.75
N GLU A 111 -3.71 1.19 -16.32
CA GLU A 111 -4.24 1.42 -17.65
C GLU A 111 -5.43 2.38 -17.55
N PHE A 112 -5.23 3.61 -18.01
CA PHE A 112 -6.30 4.54 -18.26
C PHE A 112 -6.83 4.36 -19.69
N THR A 113 -7.92 5.06 -20.01
CA THR A 113 -8.56 4.93 -21.32
C THR A 113 -7.64 5.34 -22.47
N HIS A 114 -6.78 6.34 -22.25
CA HIS A 114 -5.92 6.92 -23.28
C HIS A 114 -4.45 6.52 -23.15
N VAL A 115 -4.00 6.09 -21.97
CA VAL A 115 -2.59 5.80 -21.71
C VAL A 115 -2.42 4.87 -20.52
N THR A 116 -1.32 4.14 -20.49
CA THR A 116 -0.87 3.39 -19.32
C THR A 116 0.25 4.15 -18.63
N ILE A 117 0.15 4.37 -17.31
CA ILE A 117 1.12 5.13 -16.52
C ILE A 117 1.35 4.44 -15.18
N SER A 118 2.54 4.64 -14.60
CA SER A 118 2.80 4.19 -13.24
C SER A 118 2.28 5.22 -12.24
N GLU A 119 1.57 4.76 -11.22
CA GLU A 119 1.06 5.58 -10.13
C GLU A 119 1.77 5.20 -8.83
N GLU A 120 2.10 6.20 -8.01
CA GLU A 120 2.54 5.99 -6.64
C GLU A 120 1.55 6.64 -5.67
N PHE A 121 1.13 5.87 -4.67
CA PHE A 121 0.28 6.30 -3.58
C PHE A 121 1.05 6.21 -2.27
N VAL A 122 1.06 7.30 -1.51
CA VAL A 122 1.52 7.32 -0.12
C VAL A 122 0.30 7.51 0.77
N LEU A 123 0.06 6.55 1.64
CA LEU A 123 -1.14 6.44 2.46
C LEU A 123 -0.76 6.35 3.94
N VAL A 124 -1.51 7.01 4.80
CA VAL A 124 -1.45 6.76 6.24
C VAL A 124 -2.56 5.82 6.63
N ILE A 125 -2.21 4.76 7.37
CA ILE A 125 -3.14 3.77 7.89
C ILE A 125 -3.47 4.13 9.35
N GLU A 126 -4.75 4.29 9.63
CA GLU A 126 -5.29 4.54 10.96
C GLU A 126 -6.44 3.57 11.24
N GLY A 127 -6.17 2.59 12.11
CA GLY A 127 -7.11 1.51 12.38
C GLY A 127 -7.36 0.68 11.11
N ASP A 128 -8.61 0.65 10.65
CA ASP A 128 -9.03 -0.12 9.47
C ASP A 128 -9.26 0.78 8.23
N LYS A 129 -8.67 1.98 8.21
CA LYS A 129 -8.78 2.91 7.07
C LYS A 129 -7.42 3.45 6.66
N ALA A 130 -7.29 3.74 5.37
CA ALA A 130 -6.14 4.47 4.83
C ALA A 130 -6.60 5.81 4.23
N ARG A 131 -5.78 6.85 4.41
CA ARG A 131 -5.98 8.18 3.80
C ARG A 131 -4.77 8.58 2.98
N ILE A 132 -5.00 9.25 1.86
CA ILE A 132 -3.94 9.69 0.95
C ILE A 132 -3.16 10.83 1.59
N VAL A 133 -1.86 10.62 1.73
CA VAL A 133 -0.87 11.63 2.11
C VAL A 133 -0.20 12.22 0.88
N GLY A 134 0.01 11.41 -0.16
CA GLY A 134 0.62 11.81 -1.42
C GLY A 134 0.18 10.94 -2.59
N TYR A 135 0.19 11.52 -3.79
CA TYR A 135 -0.13 10.83 -5.03
C TYR A 135 0.70 11.40 -6.17
N ASN A 136 1.42 10.54 -6.89
CA ASN A 136 2.32 10.92 -7.97
C ASN A 136 2.09 10.05 -9.22
N LEU A 137 2.20 10.69 -10.38
CA LEU A 137 2.25 10.02 -11.68
C LEU A 137 3.72 9.89 -12.11
N MET A 138 4.19 8.68 -12.34
CA MET A 138 5.55 8.37 -12.79
C MET A 138 5.51 7.92 -14.26
N GLN A 139 6.29 8.59 -15.11
CA GLN A 139 6.53 8.24 -16.50
C GLN A 139 7.89 7.58 -16.69
#